data_AF-L9JCT8-F1
#
_entry.id   AF-L9JCT8-F1
#
_cell.length_a   1.000
_cell.length_b   1.000
_cell.length_c   1.000
_cell.angle_alpha   90.00
_cell.angle_beta   90.00
_cell.angle_gamma   90.00
#
_symmetry.space_group_name_H-M   'P 1'
#
loop_
_entity.id
_entity.type
_entity.pdbx_description
1 polymer ?
#
loop_
_entity_poly.entity_id
_entity_poly.type
_entity_poly.pdbx_seq_one_letter_code
_entity_poly.pdbx_strand_id
1 'polypeptide(L)'
;MPLALSRADLITMTSVVKTVYSLQTPSVPSGGLPAGGWSAAPRQAKAADTANRRNVKKSYKPLRKQKSEEELKDKNQLLEAVNKQLHQKLTETQGELKDLTQKVELLEKFQNNCLALLESKGLNPAWGRLPPLPLPRLAGLVPQRAHSLLPVDDDINGLNEEQKQVGTLTPFPAPRPLPPIPLALPGGRRCARRPAPALLRELRLGDGGGDLVLPLWDPVCDLSFTFMEGNFDAARLDCQKLRQTLAKFLQEHLAPKAQEIDQENEFKNLREFWKQLGKLGMLGITAPGQYGGSDLGYLEHVLVMEEISRVSGSVGLSYGAHSNLCLNQIVRNGNEAQKEKYLPKLISGEYIGALAMSEPNAGSDVVSMKLKAEKKGDHYILNGNKFWITNGPDADVIVVYAKTDLAAVPASRGITAFIVEKGMPGFSTSKKLDKLGMRGSNTCELIFEDCKVPAANILGHESKGVYVLMSGLDLERLVLSGGPLGIMQAVLDHTIPYLHVREAFGQKIGLFQLMQGKMANMYTRLMSSRQYVYNVAKACDEGHCTAKDCAAVILYAAECATQVALDGIQCLGGNGYINDFPMGRFLRDAKLYEIGAGTSEVRRLVIGRAFNADFH
;
A
#
# COMPACT_ATOMS: atom_id res chain seq x y z
N MET A 1 15.77 -24.75 30.50
CA MET A 1 17.00 -24.09 30.02
C MET A 1 16.68 -23.37 28.72
N PRO A 2 17.00 -22.07 28.59
CA PRO A 2 16.67 -21.30 27.40
C PRO A 2 17.74 -21.48 26.33
N LEU A 3 17.34 -21.64 25.07
CA LEU A 3 18.19 -21.36 23.91
C LEU A 3 17.44 -20.37 23.05
N ALA A 4 17.84 -19.11 23.16
CA ALA A 4 17.43 -18.03 22.29
C ALA A 4 18.15 -18.20 20.94
N LEU A 5 17.37 -18.29 19.86
CA LEU A 5 17.89 -18.19 18.49
C LEU A 5 18.19 -16.71 18.19
N SER A 6 19.36 -16.46 17.59
CA SER A 6 19.78 -15.10 17.25
C SER A 6 19.16 -14.67 15.93
N ARG A 7 18.96 -13.36 15.76
CA ARG A 7 18.34 -12.73 14.56
C ARG A 7 19.12 -12.97 13.26
N ALA A 8 20.36 -13.47 13.34
CA ALA A 8 21.18 -13.84 12.18
C ALA A 8 20.78 -15.19 11.56
N ASP A 9 20.22 -16.11 12.35
CA ASP A 9 19.93 -17.48 11.91
C ASP A 9 18.67 -17.55 11.02
N LEU A 10 17.73 -16.62 11.19
CA LEU A 10 16.52 -16.49 10.36
C LEU A 10 16.77 -15.81 9.00
N ILE A 11 17.81 -14.99 8.88
CA ILE A 11 18.14 -14.28 7.62
C ILE A 11 18.73 -15.25 6.59
N THR A 12 19.43 -16.30 7.04
CA THR A 12 20.06 -17.29 6.17
C THR A 12 19.04 -18.25 5.53
N MET A 13 17.92 -18.56 6.20
CA MET A 13 16.89 -19.47 5.65
C MET A 13 16.09 -18.86 4.47
N THR A 14 15.95 -17.54 4.40
CA THR A 14 15.12 -16.89 3.37
C THR A 14 15.89 -16.66 2.06
N SER A 15 17.23 -16.56 2.12
CA SER A 15 18.07 -16.35 0.93
C SER A 15 18.21 -17.61 0.07
N VAL A 16 18.09 -18.81 0.64
CA VAL A 16 18.33 -20.08 -0.07
C VAL A 16 17.14 -20.47 -0.95
N VAL A 17 15.92 -20.06 -0.59
CA VAL A 17 14.70 -20.40 -1.36
C VAL A 17 14.57 -19.57 -2.64
N LYS A 18 15.15 -18.36 -2.71
CA LYS A 18 15.08 -17.49 -3.89
C LYS A 18 16.07 -17.85 -5.01
N THR A 19 17.17 -18.54 -4.71
CA THR A 19 18.20 -18.88 -5.71
C THR A 19 17.89 -20.15 -6.50
N VAL A 20 16.99 -21.01 -6.02
CA VAL A 20 16.72 -22.32 -6.65
C VAL A 20 15.64 -22.26 -7.75
N TYR A 21 14.85 -21.18 -7.84
CA TYR A 21 13.79 -21.05 -8.86
C TYR A 21 14.17 -20.31 -10.15
N SER A 22 15.41 -19.81 -10.30
CA SER A 22 15.80 -18.95 -11.44
C SER A 22 16.76 -19.58 -12.46
N LEU A 23 16.88 -20.91 -12.52
CA LEU A 23 17.76 -21.60 -13.48
C LEU A 23 17.03 -22.70 -14.26
N GLN A 24 16.22 -22.31 -15.25
CA GLN A 24 15.83 -23.18 -16.37
C GLN A 24 15.91 -22.40 -17.70
N THR A 25 16.97 -22.74 -18.46
CA THR A 25 17.19 -22.70 -19.93
C THR A 25 16.87 -21.43 -20.77
N PRO A 26 17.84 -20.93 -21.57
CA PRO A 26 17.60 -19.89 -22.58
C PRO A 26 17.13 -20.47 -23.93
N SER A 27 16.16 -19.81 -24.57
CA SER A 27 15.70 -20.07 -25.94
C SER A 27 16.55 -19.31 -26.97
N VAL A 28 17.04 -20.01 -27.99
CA VAL A 28 17.77 -19.46 -29.16
C VAL A 28 16.78 -19.00 -30.23
N PRO A 29 16.93 -17.81 -30.86
CA PRO A 29 16.13 -17.42 -32.01
C PRO A 29 16.81 -17.79 -33.33
N SER A 30 16.13 -18.57 -34.17
CA SER A 30 16.48 -18.81 -35.57
C SER A 30 15.99 -17.65 -36.46
N GLY A 31 16.90 -17.10 -37.26
CA GLY A 31 16.60 -16.03 -38.21
C GLY A 31 15.94 -16.52 -39.50
N GLY A 32 15.12 -15.65 -40.09
CA GLY A 32 14.61 -15.75 -41.46
C GLY A 32 14.21 -14.36 -41.96
N LEU A 33 14.91 -13.87 -42.99
CA LEU A 33 14.59 -12.65 -43.75
C LEU A 33 13.37 -12.88 -44.66
N PRO A 34 12.70 -11.80 -45.12
CA PRO A 34 12.86 -11.48 -46.54
C PRO A 34 12.99 -9.98 -46.87
N ALA A 35 13.30 -9.75 -48.15
CA ALA A 35 13.87 -8.57 -48.78
C ALA A 35 12.90 -7.41 -49.08
N GLY A 36 13.48 -6.21 -49.29
CA GLY A 36 12.91 -5.21 -50.22
C GLY A 36 13.10 -3.72 -49.86
N GLY A 37 14.12 -3.08 -50.46
CA GLY A 37 13.91 -1.84 -51.23
C GLY A 37 14.25 -0.44 -50.66
N TRP A 38 15.07 0.29 -51.44
CA TRP A 38 15.23 1.76 -51.59
C TRP A 38 15.98 2.54 -50.48
N SER A 39 16.87 3.52 -50.68
CA SER A 39 17.64 4.10 -51.81
C SER A 39 18.55 5.24 -51.25
N ALA A 40 19.82 5.35 -51.73
CA ALA A 40 20.70 6.55 -51.94
C ALA A 40 20.85 7.64 -50.82
N ALA A 41 21.96 8.35 -50.51
CA ALA A 41 23.23 8.76 -51.18
C ALA A 41 24.21 9.44 -50.14
N PRO A 42 25.35 10.15 -50.46
CA PRO A 42 26.71 9.74 -50.05
C PRO A 42 27.67 10.85 -49.47
N ARG A 43 28.99 10.52 -49.40
CA ARG A 43 30.24 11.35 -49.30
C ARG A 43 30.75 11.71 -47.90
N GLN A 44 32.03 11.94 -47.61
CA GLN A 44 33.39 11.67 -48.14
C GLN A 44 34.35 12.16 -47.02
N ALA A 45 35.50 11.49 -46.80
CA ALA A 45 36.86 12.06 -46.70
C ALA A 45 37.79 11.20 -45.82
N LYS A 46 38.88 10.75 -46.45
CA LYS A 46 40.01 10.02 -45.89
C LYS A 46 41.14 10.99 -45.50
N ALA A 47 41.85 10.59 -44.44
CA ALA A 47 43.31 10.63 -44.27
C ALA A 47 44.03 11.98 -44.08
N ALA A 48 44.60 12.14 -42.89
CA ALA A 48 45.99 12.56 -42.74
C ALA A 48 46.58 11.98 -41.43
N ASP A 49 47.88 11.70 -41.51
CA ASP A 49 48.83 11.47 -40.41
C ASP A 49 49.10 10.02 -39.92
N THR A 50 49.79 9.28 -40.79
CA THR A 50 50.55 8.06 -40.48
C THR A 50 52.04 8.35 -40.53
N ALA A 51 52.59 9.06 -39.54
CA ALA A 51 54.05 9.17 -39.39
C ALA A 51 54.58 9.00 -37.96
N ASN A 52 53.75 9.11 -36.91
CA ASN A 52 54.26 9.13 -35.53
C ASN A 52 54.10 7.82 -34.71
N ARG A 53 53.83 6.67 -35.35
CA ARG A 53 53.49 5.41 -34.65
C ARG A 53 54.54 4.30 -34.68
N ARG A 54 55.74 4.53 -35.23
CA ARG A 54 56.75 3.46 -35.42
C ARG A 54 57.84 3.32 -34.34
N ASN A 55 58.01 4.27 -33.43
CA ASN A 55 59.08 4.20 -32.41
C ASN A 55 58.68 3.83 -30.97
N VAL A 56 57.40 3.54 -30.68
CA VAL A 56 56.97 3.12 -29.31
C VAL A 56 56.70 1.60 -29.20
N LYS A 57 56.79 0.84 -30.29
CA LYS A 57 56.37 -0.59 -30.30
C LYS A 57 57.46 -1.62 -30.00
N LYS A 58 58.71 -1.24 -29.74
CA LYS A 58 59.80 -2.22 -29.51
C LYS A 58 60.20 -2.49 -28.05
N SER A 59 59.72 -1.71 -27.08
CA SER A 59 60.07 -1.93 -25.66
C SER A 59 58.93 -2.41 -24.75
N TYR A 60 57.74 -2.70 -25.29
CA TYR A 60 56.54 -3.03 -24.48
C TYR A 60 55.98 -4.46 -24.66
N LYS A 61 56.61 -5.30 -25.50
CA LYS A 61 56.10 -6.66 -25.78
C LYS A 61 56.43 -7.74 -24.73
N PRO A 62 57.56 -7.71 -23.99
CA PRO A 62 57.83 -8.75 -22.99
C PRO A 62 56.98 -8.59 -21.71
N LEU A 63 56.81 -7.36 -21.23
CA LEU A 63 56.12 -7.05 -19.96
C LEU A 63 54.61 -7.33 -19.98
N ARG A 64 53.96 -7.27 -21.14
CA ARG A 64 52.49 -7.47 -21.26
C ARG A 64 52.08 -8.94 -21.32
N LYS A 65 52.97 -9.84 -21.72
CA LYS A 65 52.72 -11.30 -21.69
C LYS A 65 52.97 -11.89 -20.30
N GLN A 66 53.99 -11.44 -19.58
CA GLN A 66 54.24 -11.87 -18.20
C GLN A 66 53.15 -11.39 -17.22
N LYS A 67 52.72 -10.12 -17.30
CA LYS A 67 51.61 -9.62 -16.46
C LYS A 67 50.30 -10.37 -16.69
N SER A 68 50.01 -10.79 -17.93
CA SER A 68 48.76 -11.51 -18.23
C SER A 68 48.77 -12.97 -17.77
N GLU A 69 49.94 -13.62 -17.71
CA GLU A 69 50.06 -15.00 -17.22
C GLU A 69 50.01 -15.07 -15.69
N GLU A 70 50.60 -14.08 -15.02
CA GLU A 70 50.58 -13.96 -13.55
C GLU A 70 49.17 -13.58 -13.04
N GLU A 71 48.49 -12.63 -13.70
CA GLU A 71 47.07 -12.32 -13.40
C GLU A 71 46.12 -13.50 -13.67
N LEU A 72 46.39 -14.33 -14.68
CA LEU A 72 45.58 -15.54 -14.92
C LEU A 72 45.81 -16.59 -13.83
N LYS A 73 47.06 -16.71 -13.35
CA LYS A 73 47.42 -17.66 -12.30
C LYS A 73 46.79 -17.29 -10.96
N ASP A 74 46.80 -16.00 -10.62
CA ASP A 74 46.13 -15.46 -9.43
C ASP A 74 44.61 -15.64 -9.50
N LYS A 75 43.99 -15.38 -10.66
CA LYS A 75 42.55 -15.60 -10.86
C LYS A 75 42.16 -17.07 -10.76
N ASN A 76 42.97 -17.98 -11.30
CA ASN A 76 42.72 -19.43 -11.19
C ASN A 76 42.88 -19.92 -9.75
N GLN A 77 43.87 -19.43 -9.00
CA GLN A 77 44.00 -19.72 -7.57
C GLN A 77 42.83 -19.20 -6.75
N LEU A 78 42.32 -18.00 -7.08
CA LEU A 78 41.12 -17.44 -6.46
C LEU A 78 39.87 -18.28 -6.77
N LEU A 79 39.74 -18.75 -8.01
CA LEU A 79 38.64 -19.63 -8.42
C LEU A 79 38.67 -20.98 -7.69
N GLU A 80 39.86 -21.57 -7.55
CA GLU A 80 40.04 -22.82 -6.79
C GLU A 80 39.73 -22.63 -5.30
N ALA A 81 40.15 -21.52 -4.70
CA ALA A 81 39.84 -21.18 -3.31
C ALA A 81 38.33 -21.00 -3.09
N VAL A 82 37.65 -20.30 -3.99
CA VAL A 82 36.19 -20.09 -3.95
C VAL A 82 35.45 -21.42 -4.14
N ASN A 83 35.87 -22.26 -5.09
CA ASN A 83 35.26 -23.58 -5.31
C ASN A 83 35.43 -24.51 -4.09
N LYS A 84 36.57 -24.44 -3.42
CA LYS A 84 36.83 -25.20 -2.18
C LYS A 84 35.93 -24.73 -1.03
N GLN A 85 35.75 -23.42 -0.87
CA GLN A 85 34.81 -22.86 0.12
C GLN A 85 33.35 -23.22 -0.18
N LEU A 86 32.95 -23.22 -1.45
CA LEU A 86 31.62 -23.65 -1.89
C LEU A 86 31.38 -25.14 -1.60
N HIS A 87 32.36 -26.01 -1.88
CA HIS A 87 32.25 -27.44 -1.55
C HIS A 87 32.18 -27.69 -0.05
N GLN A 88 32.95 -26.95 0.75
CA GLN A 88 32.90 -27.07 2.20
C GLN A 88 31.53 -26.67 2.74
N LYS A 89 31.00 -25.50 2.31
CA LYS A 89 29.64 -25.08 2.68
C LYS A 89 28.59 -26.09 2.25
N LEU A 90 28.66 -26.61 1.02
CA LEU A 90 27.72 -27.63 0.53
C LEU A 90 27.74 -28.89 1.42
N THR A 91 28.91 -29.30 1.87
CA THR A 91 29.08 -30.48 2.75
C THR A 91 28.51 -30.22 4.15
N GLU A 92 28.75 -29.03 4.70
CA GLU A 92 28.18 -28.58 5.98
C GLU A 92 26.64 -28.54 5.91
N THR A 93 26.07 -27.94 4.86
CA THR A 93 24.61 -27.86 4.66
C THR A 93 23.98 -29.25 4.47
N GLN A 94 24.67 -30.18 3.80
CA GLN A 94 24.22 -31.58 3.68
C GLN A 94 24.22 -32.32 5.03
N GLY A 95 25.14 -31.99 5.93
CA GLY A 95 25.17 -32.51 7.29
C GLY A 95 23.98 -32.01 8.12
N GLU A 96 23.70 -30.70 8.07
CA GLU A 96 22.56 -30.08 8.76
C GLU A 96 21.22 -30.63 8.26
N LEU A 97 21.08 -30.87 6.95
CA LEU A 97 19.87 -31.45 6.37
C LEU A 97 19.63 -32.90 6.84
N LYS A 98 20.70 -33.69 7.06
CA LYS A 98 20.59 -35.03 7.65
C LYS A 98 20.13 -34.98 9.11
N ASP A 99 20.64 -34.06 9.91
CA ASP A 99 20.24 -33.88 11.31
C ASP A 99 18.77 -33.44 11.42
N LEU A 100 18.31 -32.53 10.55
CA LEU A 100 16.91 -32.13 10.47
C LEU A 100 16.00 -33.32 10.09
N THR A 101 16.42 -34.16 9.14
CA THR A 101 15.66 -35.34 8.72
C THR A 101 15.49 -36.32 9.89
N GLN A 102 16.54 -36.57 10.68
CA GLN A 102 16.46 -37.42 11.88
C GLN A 102 15.54 -36.83 12.96
N LYS A 103 15.53 -35.50 13.15
CA LYS A 103 14.63 -34.82 14.09
C LYS A 103 13.16 -34.92 13.67
N VAL A 104 12.88 -34.83 12.36
CA VAL A 104 11.52 -35.03 11.82
C VAL A 104 11.04 -36.46 12.06
N GLU A 105 11.89 -37.47 11.82
CA GLU A 105 11.53 -38.88 12.12
C GLU A 105 11.26 -39.12 13.62
N LEU A 106 12.00 -38.46 14.51
CA LEU A 106 11.78 -38.52 15.95
C LEU A 106 10.44 -37.88 16.36
N LEU A 107 10.08 -36.75 15.76
CA LEU A 107 8.80 -36.07 16.00
C LEU A 107 7.62 -36.90 15.48
N GLU A 108 7.74 -37.54 14.32
CA GLU A 108 6.72 -38.47 13.80
C GLU A 108 6.54 -39.69 14.72
N LYS A 109 7.63 -40.27 15.22
CA LYS A 109 7.56 -41.36 16.22
C LYS A 109 6.89 -40.92 17.51
N PHE A 110 7.21 -39.71 18.00
CA PHE A 110 6.58 -39.15 19.20
C PHE A 110 5.08 -38.94 19.01
N GLN A 111 4.66 -38.39 17.85
CA GLN A 111 3.25 -38.19 17.51
C GLN A 111 2.50 -39.52 17.43
N ASN A 112 3.07 -40.54 16.78
CA ASN A 112 2.47 -41.86 16.66
C ASN A 112 2.31 -42.53 18.04
N ASN A 113 3.28 -42.39 18.93
CA ASN A 113 3.17 -42.89 20.30
C ASN A 113 2.06 -42.17 21.10
N CYS A 114 1.89 -40.86 20.91
CA CYS A 114 0.81 -40.10 21.55
C CYS A 114 -0.56 -40.54 21.02
N LEU A 115 -0.70 -40.77 19.71
CA LEU A 115 -1.93 -41.27 19.10
C LEU A 115 -2.29 -42.68 19.61
N ALA A 116 -1.32 -43.59 19.68
CA ALA A 116 -1.52 -44.93 20.25
C ALA A 116 -1.94 -44.90 21.73
N LEU A 117 -1.38 -43.96 22.51
CA LEU A 117 -1.78 -43.77 23.91
C LEU A 117 -3.22 -43.26 24.04
N LEU A 118 -3.64 -42.35 23.16
CA LEU A 118 -5.00 -41.81 23.13
C LEU A 118 -6.03 -42.88 22.71
N GLU A 119 -5.68 -43.72 21.73
CA GLU A 119 -6.49 -44.86 21.31
C GLU A 119 -6.62 -45.91 22.43
N SER A 120 -5.55 -46.20 23.17
CA SER A 120 -5.58 -47.11 24.32
C SER A 120 -6.50 -46.65 25.47
N LYS A 121 -6.83 -45.35 25.50
CA LYS A 121 -7.73 -44.74 26.48
C LYS A 121 -9.15 -44.51 25.94
N GLY A 122 -9.47 -45.01 24.74
CA GLY A 122 -10.81 -44.93 24.14
C GLY A 122 -11.20 -43.53 23.67
N LEU A 123 -10.25 -42.62 23.49
CA LEU A 123 -10.49 -41.27 22.98
C LEU A 123 -10.29 -41.26 21.45
N ASN A 124 -11.35 -40.95 20.69
CA ASN A 124 -11.33 -40.96 19.23
C ASN A 124 -10.59 -39.72 18.66
N PRO A 125 -9.42 -39.85 18.00
CA PRO A 125 -8.61 -38.72 17.59
C PRO A 125 -9.00 -38.24 16.18
N ALA A 126 -10.18 -37.62 16.04
CA ALA A 126 -10.62 -37.08 14.75
C ALA A 126 -9.90 -35.78 14.31
N TRP A 127 -8.90 -35.30 15.09
CA TRP A 127 -8.26 -33.99 14.90
C TRP A 127 -6.71 -34.01 15.00
N GLY A 128 -6.03 -35.11 14.64
CA GLY A 128 -4.61 -35.29 15.02
C GLY A 128 -3.60 -35.80 13.98
N ARG A 129 -3.95 -36.01 12.70
CA ARG A 129 -2.95 -36.41 11.69
C ARG A 129 -2.45 -35.18 10.92
N LEU A 130 -1.16 -34.86 11.07
CA LEU A 130 -0.48 -33.95 10.15
C LEU A 130 -0.47 -34.59 8.75
N PRO A 131 -0.72 -33.84 7.66
CA PRO A 131 -0.53 -34.36 6.31
C PRO A 131 0.97 -34.69 6.11
N PRO A 132 1.31 -35.75 5.35
CA PRO A 132 2.71 -36.09 5.10
C PRO A 132 3.42 -34.95 4.36
N LEU A 133 4.54 -34.49 4.91
CA LEU A 133 5.41 -33.52 4.24
C LEU A 133 6.08 -34.18 3.02
N PRO A 134 6.20 -33.49 1.87
CA PRO A 134 6.90 -34.03 0.72
C PRO A 134 8.41 -34.03 0.98
N LEU A 135 8.97 -35.17 1.40
CA LEU A 135 10.43 -35.38 1.40
C LEU A 135 10.89 -35.71 -0.04
N PRO A 136 11.92 -35.04 -0.58
CA PRO A 136 12.49 -35.41 -1.88
C PRO A 136 13.14 -36.79 -1.75
N ARG A 137 12.73 -37.77 -2.57
CA ARG A 137 13.45 -39.03 -2.71
C ARG A 137 14.83 -38.75 -3.35
N LEU A 138 15.87 -38.70 -2.52
CA LEU A 138 17.28 -38.75 -2.95
C LEU A 138 17.64 -40.17 -3.38
N ALA A 139 17.15 -40.59 -4.55
CA ALA A 139 17.64 -41.79 -5.24
C ALA A 139 17.47 -41.59 -6.74
N GLY A 140 18.52 -41.17 -7.44
CA GLY A 140 18.48 -41.16 -8.91
C GLY A 140 19.37 -40.19 -9.69
N LEU A 141 20.33 -39.50 -9.08
CA LEU A 141 21.28 -38.67 -9.85
C LEU A 141 22.71 -38.88 -9.36
N VAL A 142 23.30 -40.00 -9.78
CA VAL A 142 24.75 -40.17 -9.89
C VAL A 142 25.07 -40.20 -11.39
N PRO A 143 25.86 -39.28 -11.95
CA PRO A 143 26.32 -39.40 -13.32
C PRO A 143 27.43 -40.45 -13.38
N GLN A 144 27.16 -41.58 -14.02
CA GLN A 144 28.23 -42.47 -14.46
C GLN A 144 28.97 -41.88 -15.67
N ARG A 145 30.27 -42.17 -15.68
CA ARG A 145 31.37 -41.60 -16.46
C ARG A 145 31.19 -41.48 -17.97
N ALA A 146 31.95 -40.52 -18.48
CA ALA A 146 32.38 -40.29 -19.84
C ALA A 146 33.05 -41.49 -20.53
N HIS A 147 32.87 -41.58 -21.85
CA HIS A 147 33.71 -42.09 -22.95
C HIS A 147 32.75 -42.13 -24.18
N SER A 148 33.05 -41.86 -25.45
CA SER A 148 34.13 -41.29 -26.23
C SER A 148 33.69 -41.46 -27.72
N LEU A 149 34.11 -40.57 -28.61
CA LEU A 149 34.21 -40.73 -30.08
C LEU A 149 32.96 -40.43 -30.97
N LEU A 150 33.15 -39.43 -31.85
CA LEU A 150 32.54 -39.16 -33.17
C LEU A 150 32.69 -40.39 -34.13
N PRO A 151 32.07 -40.49 -35.35
CA PRO A 151 31.67 -39.39 -36.26
C PRO A 151 30.43 -39.57 -37.19
N VAL A 152 29.95 -38.43 -37.74
CA VAL A 152 29.64 -38.08 -39.16
C VAL A 152 28.48 -38.76 -39.96
N ASP A 153 27.68 -37.87 -40.57
CA ASP A 153 26.80 -37.89 -41.78
C ASP A 153 25.71 -38.96 -41.99
N ASP A 154 24.47 -38.54 -42.27
CA ASP A 154 23.97 -38.33 -43.65
C ASP A 154 22.52 -37.82 -43.68
N ASP A 155 22.27 -36.93 -44.65
CA ASP A 155 20.97 -36.35 -45.03
C ASP A 155 19.95 -37.40 -45.53
N ILE A 156 18.66 -37.04 -45.52
CA ILE A 156 17.77 -36.91 -46.71
C ILE A 156 16.27 -36.98 -46.33
N ASN A 157 15.62 -35.84 -46.55
CA ASN A 157 14.27 -35.57 -47.08
C ASN A 157 13.19 -36.66 -47.18
N GLY A 158 11.94 -36.24 -46.90
CA GLY A 158 10.75 -36.83 -47.52
C GLY A 158 9.38 -36.36 -46.99
N LEU A 159 8.89 -35.22 -47.51
CA LEU A 159 7.57 -34.96 -48.14
C LEU A 159 6.31 -35.72 -47.63
N ASN A 160 5.08 -35.24 -47.65
CA ASN A 160 4.39 -33.97 -47.91
C ASN A 160 2.91 -34.19 -47.49
N GLU A 161 2.18 -33.08 -47.40
CA GLU A 161 0.73 -32.99 -47.22
C GLU A 161 -0.10 -33.78 -48.25
N GLU A 162 -1.30 -34.25 -47.87
CA GLU A 162 -2.61 -33.67 -48.22
C GLU A 162 -3.73 -34.73 -48.14
N GLN A 163 -4.98 -34.21 -48.07
CA GLN A 163 -6.28 -34.88 -48.26
C GLN A 163 -6.90 -35.57 -47.04
N LYS A 164 -8.21 -35.51 -46.76
CA LYS A 164 -9.35 -34.60 -47.02
C LYS A 164 -10.56 -35.36 -46.41
N GLN A 165 -11.44 -34.62 -45.75
CA GLN A 165 -12.91 -34.82 -45.72
C GLN A 165 -13.61 -35.93 -44.87
N VAL A 166 -14.54 -35.41 -44.05
CA VAL A 166 -15.94 -35.84 -43.77
C VAL A 166 -16.18 -36.87 -42.65
N GLY A 167 -16.95 -36.41 -41.65
CA GLY A 167 -17.58 -37.23 -40.62
C GLY A 167 -18.42 -36.39 -39.65
N THR A 168 -19.71 -36.24 -39.96
CA THR A 168 -20.77 -35.64 -39.14
C THR A 168 -20.89 -36.26 -37.75
N LEU A 169 -20.98 -35.45 -36.68
CA LEU A 169 -21.31 -35.89 -35.32
C LEU A 169 -22.67 -35.34 -34.86
N THR A 170 -23.52 -36.24 -34.40
CA THR A 170 -24.83 -36.03 -33.79
C THR A 170 -24.71 -35.49 -32.36
N PRO A 171 -25.70 -34.72 -31.85
CA PRO A 171 -25.65 -34.12 -30.51
C PRO A 171 -26.13 -35.08 -29.40
N PHE A 172 -25.43 -35.06 -28.26
CA PHE A 172 -25.82 -35.73 -27.01
C PHE A 172 -27.03 -35.03 -26.33
N PRO A 173 -27.93 -35.76 -25.64
CA PRO A 173 -29.16 -35.20 -25.08
C PRO A 173 -28.98 -34.53 -23.71
N ALA A 174 -29.79 -33.51 -23.44
CA ALA A 174 -29.86 -32.74 -22.20
C ALA A 174 -30.46 -33.54 -21.00
N PRO A 175 -30.06 -33.26 -19.75
CA PRO A 175 -30.60 -33.93 -18.57
C PRO A 175 -32.01 -33.42 -18.19
N ARG A 176 -32.88 -34.34 -17.74
CA ARG A 176 -34.28 -34.10 -17.34
C ARG A 176 -34.40 -33.47 -15.94
N PRO A 177 -35.44 -32.65 -15.66
CA PRO A 177 -35.68 -32.04 -14.36
C PRO A 177 -36.31 -33.02 -13.34
N LEU A 178 -35.96 -32.86 -12.07
CA LEU A 178 -36.52 -33.60 -10.93
C LEU A 178 -37.89 -33.02 -10.50
N PRO A 179 -38.82 -33.86 -9.99
CA PRO A 179 -40.14 -33.42 -9.53
C PRO A 179 -40.11 -32.74 -8.14
N PRO A 180 -41.12 -31.91 -7.80
CA PRO A 180 -41.15 -31.12 -6.58
C PRO A 180 -41.50 -31.93 -5.33
N ILE A 181 -40.88 -31.61 -4.20
CA ILE A 181 -41.16 -32.16 -2.87
C ILE A 181 -42.12 -31.20 -2.12
N PRO A 182 -43.19 -31.69 -1.46
CA PRO A 182 -44.20 -30.84 -0.82
C PRO A 182 -43.75 -30.23 0.52
N LEU A 183 -44.19 -28.99 0.79
CA LEU A 183 -44.07 -28.27 2.05
C LEU A 183 -44.77 -29.01 3.21
N ALA A 184 -44.09 -29.11 4.35
CA ALA A 184 -44.71 -29.33 5.65
C ALA A 184 -44.09 -28.38 6.70
N LEU A 185 -44.91 -27.49 7.24
CA LEU A 185 -44.61 -26.66 8.42
C LEU A 185 -44.84 -27.48 9.71
N PRO A 186 -44.05 -27.22 10.76
CA PRO A 186 -44.67 -27.15 12.08
C PRO A 186 -44.16 -26.01 12.97
N GLY A 187 -45.12 -25.34 13.61
CA GLY A 187 -45.09 -25.04 15.04
C GLY A 187 -44.15 -23.95 15.56
N GLY A 188 -44.71 -22.77 15.84
CA GLY A 188 -43.98 -21.66 16.45
C GLY A 188 -43.55 -21.89 17.90
N ARG A 189 -42.53 -21.12 18.31
CA ARG A 189 -42.32 -20.69 19.70
C ARG A 189 -41.94 -19.21 19.70
N ARG A 190 -42.70 -18.42 20.45
CA ARG A 190 -42.44 -17.00 20.75
C ARG A 190 -41.27 -16.90 21.72
N CYS A 191 -40.29 -16.05 21.44
CA CYS A 191 -39.32 -15.58 22.43
C CYS A 191 -39.62 -14.12 22.80
N ALA A 192 -39.65 -13.84 24.09
CA ALA A 192 -40.09 -12.59 24.69
C ALA A 192 -39.12 -11.42 24.40
N ARG A 193 -39.67 -10.25 24.07
CA ARG A 193 -38.95 -8.96 23.99
C ARG A 193 -38.80 -8.37 25.40
N ARG A 194 -37.58 -7.94 25.77
CA ARG A 194 -37.34 -6.92 26.81
C ARG A 194 -37.27 -5.53 26.15
N PRO A 195 -37.74 -4.45 26.79
CA PRO A 195 -37.74 -3.12 26.21
C PRO A 195 -36.38 -2.40 26.40
N ALA A 196 -35.94 -1.65 25.40
CA ALA A 196 -34.89 -0.65 25.51
C ALA A 196 -35.52 0.75 25.72
N PRO A 197 -34.87 1.68 26.44
CA PRO A 197 -35.45 2.98 26.79
C PRO A 197 -35.40 3.98 25.62
N ALA A 198 -36.44 4.81 25.57
CA ALA A 198 -36.70 5.81 24.54
C ALA A 198 -35.91 7.10 24.77
N LEU A 199 -35.29 7.63 23.70
CA LEU A 199 -35.21 9.07 23.43
C LEU A 199 -34.81 9.29 21.95
N LEU A 200 -35.81 9.39 21.08
CA LEU A 200 -35.66 9.87 19.70
C LEU A 200 -36.55 11.10 19.54
N ARG A 201 -35.94 12.22 19.17
CA ARG A 201 -36.61 13.50 18.92
C ARG A 201 -37.15 13.46 17.49
N GLU A 202 -38.47 13.47 17.32
CA GLU A 202 -39.16 13.46 16.03
C GLU A 202 -38.87 14.76 15.25
N LEU A 203 -38.39 14.63 14.01
CA LEU A 203 -38.46 15.67 12.99
C LEU A 203 -39.54 15.21 11.99
N ARG A 204 -40.70 15.87 12.02
CA ARG A 204 -41.83 15.60 11.12
C ARG A 204 -41.63 16.36 9.81
N LEU A 205 -41.60 15.64 8.69
CA LEU A 205 -41.85 16.19 7.37
C LEU A 205 -43.17 15.60 6.85
N GLY A 206 -43.95 16.44 6.17
CA GLY A 206 -45.38 16.24 5.90
C GLY A 206 -45.76 15.03 5.04
N ASP A 207 -47.03 14.68 5.17
CA ASP A 207 -47.74 13.54 4.57
C ASP A 207 -47.40 13.27 3.10
N GLY A 208 -46.93 12.05 2.82
CA GLY A 208 -46.85 11.53 1.45
C GLY A 208 -45.63 10.68 1.10
N GLY A 209 -45.00 9.99 2.05
CA GLY A 209 -43.94 9.03 1.76
C GLY A 209 -43.63 8.22 3.01
N GLY A 210 -43.66 6.88 2.92
CA GLY A 210 -43.46 6.02 4.09
C GLY A 210 -42.19 6.36 4.86
N ASP A 211 -42.33 6.46 6.18
CA ASP A 211 -41.26 6.74 7.14
C ASP A 211 -40.15 5.70 7.05
N LEU A 212 -39.18 5.94 6.16
CA LEU A 212 -37.95 5.17 6.09
C LEU A 212 -36.93 5.81 7.03
N VAL A 213 -37.05 5.52 8.32
CA VAL A 213 -35.95 5.76 9.27
C VAL A 213 -34.88 4.71 8.96
N LEU A 214 -33.89 5.06 8.14
CA LEU A 214 -32.67 4.28 8.05
C LEU A 214 -32.00 4.32 9.43
N PRO A 215 -31.67 3.18 10.04
CA PRO A 215 -30.98 3.19 11.32
C PRO A 215 -29.69 3.98 11.15
N LEU A 216 -29.50 5.01 11.99
CA LEU A 216 -28.18 5.57 12.22
C LEU A 216 -27.30 4.40 12.66
N TRP A 217 -26.38 4.03 11.76
CA TRP A 217 -25.31 3.04 11.93
C TRP A 217 -25.44 2.15 13.19
N ASP A 218 -25.97 0.94 12.99
CA ASP A 218 -25.93 -0.10 14.00
C ASP A 218 -24.59 -0.86 13.87
N PRO A 219 -23.67 -0.77 14.86
CA PRO A 219 -22.39 -1.47 14.81
C PRO A 219 -22.51 -3.01 14.79
N VAL A 220 -23.73 -3.56 14.94
CA VAL A 220 -23.99 -5.00 15.02
C VAL A 220 -24.03 -5.69 13.63
N CYS A 221 -24.26 -4.96 12.54
CA CYS A 221 -24.26 -5.53 11.18
C CYS A 221 -22.91 -5.34 10.47
N ASP A 222 -21.82 -5.74 11.12
CA ASP A 222 -20.49 -5.71 10.52
C ASP A 222 -20.30 -6.89 9.55
N LEU A 223 -20.75 -6.73 8.29
CA LEU A 223 -20.53 -7.68 7.19
C LEU A 223 -19.05 -7.86 6.82
N SER A 224 -18.13 -7.13 7.47
CA SER A 224 -16.71 -7.14 7.14
C SER A 224 -15.91 -8.31 7.71
N PHE A 225 -16.51 -9.15 8.57
CA PHE A 225 -15.72 -10.06 9.43
C PHE A 225 -15.89 -11.57 9.24
N THR A 226 -16.72 -12.06 8.32
CA THR A 226 -16.92 -13.52 8.17
C THR A 226 -15.74 -14.26 7.51
N PHE A 227 -14.65 -13.59 7.14
CA PHE A 227 -13.53 -14.22 6.42
C PHE A 227 -12.15 -13.74 6.88
N MET A 228 -11.84 -13.91 8.17
CA MET A 228 -10.46 -14.01 8.65
C MET A 228 -10.38 -14.90 9.90
N GLU A 229 -11.15 -15.97 10.01
CA GLU A 229 -11.03 -16.90 11.14
C GLU A 229 -9.86 -17.88 10.92
N GLY A 230 -8.64 -17.40 11.19
CA GLY A 230 -7.41 -18.20 11.18
C GLY A 230 -6.36 -17.56 12.08
N ASN A 231 -6.08 -18.22 13.21
CA ASN A 231 -5.18 -17.88 14.31
C ASN A 231 -5.43 -16.57 15.10
N PHE A 232 -5.70 -16.76 16.40
CA PHE A 232 -5.83 -15.71 17.41
C PHE A 232 -4.44 -15.13 17.78
N ASP A 233 -3.98 -14.13 17.04
CA ASP A 233 -2.81 -13.34 17.44
C ASP A 233 -3.22 -12.17 18.36
N ALA A 234 -2.47 -11.92 19.43
CA ALA A 234 -2.74 -10.84 20.39
C ALA A 234 -2.76 -9.44 19.73
N ALA A 235 -1.85 -9.18 18.79
CA ALA A 235 -1.82 -7.94 18.01
C ALA A 235 -3.12 -7.67 17.24
N ARG A 236 -3.79 -8.74 16.80
CA ARG A 236 -5.07 -8.65 16.10
C ARG A 236 -6.22 -8.28 17.04
N LEU A 237 -6.18 -8.80 18.27
CA LEU A 237 -7.16 -8.44 19.31
C LEU A 237 -7.05 -6.95 19.68
N ASP A 238 -5.84 -6.40 19.70
CA ASP A 238 -5.62 -5.00 20.02
C ASP A 238 -6.04 -4.07 18.86
N CYS A 239 -5.75 -4.43 17.61
CA CYS A 239 -6.32 -3.76 16.44
C CYS A 239 -7.86 -3.75 16.42
N GLN A 240 -8.49 -4.85 16.84
CA GLN A 240 -9.95 -4.94 16.92
C GLN A 240 -10.54 -4.02 18.00
N LYS A 241 -9.94 -3.99 19.20
CA LYS A 241 -10.35 -3.08 20.28
C LYS A 241 -10.16 -1.61 19.88
N LEU A 242 -9.05 -1.29 19.22
CA LEU A 242 -8.78 0.05 18.68
C LEU A 242 -9.90 0.48 17.73
N ARG A 243 -10.21 -0.34 16.73
CA ARG A 243 -11.31 -0.11 15.78
C ARG A 243 -12.65 0.06 16.49
N GLN A 244 -13.01 -0.82 17.43
CA GLN A 244 -14.29 -0.74 18.14
C GLN A 244 -14.41 0.54 18.98
N THR A 245 -13.34 0.92 19.67
CA THR A 245 -13.29 2.14 20.49
C THR A 245 -13.47 3.38 19.61
N LEU A 246 -12.71 3.44 18.52
CA LEU A 246 -12.78 4.56 17.59
C LEU A 246 -14.13 4.62 16.89
N ALA A 247 -14.64 3.48 16.44
CA ALA A 247 -15.95 3.40 15.80
C ALA A 247 -17.04 4.00 16.71
N LYS A 248 -17.12 3.53 17.96
CA LYS A 248 -18.09 4.07 18.93
C LYS A 248 -17.95 5.59 19.10
N PHE A 249 -16.71 6.07 19.27
CA PHE A 249 -16.46 7.51 19.39
C PHE A 249 -16.91 8.29 18.16
N LEU A 250 -16.60 7.81 16.95
CA LEU A 250 -16.99 8.50 15.72
C LEU A 250 -18.49 8.48 15.48
N GLN A 251 -19.20 7.42 15.89
CA GLN A 251 -20.66 7.34 15.81
C GLN A 251 -21.31 8.44 16.64
N GLU A 252 -20.80 8.66 17.85
CA GLU A 252 -21.36 9.62 18.79
C GLU A 252 -20.95 11.06 18.46
N HIS A 253 -19.71 11.28 18.02
CA HIS A 253 -19.12 12.63 17.95
C HIS A 253 -18.96 13.21 16.55
N LEU A 254 -18.89 12.37 15.50
CA LEU A 254 -18.62 12.81 14.13
C LEU A 254 -19.76 12.50 13.15
N ALA A 255 -20.35 11.31 13.21
CA ALA A 255 -21.37 10.87 12.25
C ALA A 255 -22.57 11.83 12.13
N PRO A 256 -23.12 12.39 13.24
CA PRO A 256 -24.23 13.34 13.16
C PRO A 256 -23.88 14.65 12.44
N LYS A 257 -22.59 14.99 12.33
CA LYS A 257 -22.10 16.27 11.78
C LYS A 257 -21.59 16.14 10.35
N ALA A 258 -21.36 14.92 9.87
CA ALA A 258 -20.65 14.69 8.60
C ALA A 258 -21.35 15.31 7.38
N GLN A 259 -22.69 15.42 7.38
CA GLN A 259 -23.45 16.06 6.30
C GLN A 259 -23.36 17.59 6.37
N GLU A 260 -23.52 18.17 7.56
CA GLU A 260 -23.36 19.62 7.80
C GLU A 260 -21.96 20.10 7.39
N ILE A 261 -20.92 19.35 7.78
CA ILE A 261 -19.52 19.65 7.43
C ILE A 261 -19.31 19.77 5.92
N ASP A 262 -19.92 18.88 5.14
CA ASP A 262 -19.80 18.89 3.68
C ASP A 262 -20.61 20.04 3.05
N GLN A 263 -21.85 20.23 3.50
CA GLN A 263 -22.75 21.27 2.98
C GLN A 263 -22.19 22.68 3.21
N GLU A 264 -21.72 22.95 4.43
CA GLU A 264 -21.19 24.26 4.80
C GLU A 264 -19.73 24.46 4.39
N ASN A 265 -19.05 23.40 3.95
CA ASN A 265 -17.60 23.39 3.70
C ASN A 265 -16.79 23.87 4.91
N GLU A 266 -17.23 23.48 6.11
CA GLU A 266 -16.62 23.93 7.36
C GLU A 266 -16.83 22.89 8.46
N PHE A 267 -15.75 22.58 9.19
CA PHE A 267 -15.86 21.84 10.44
C PHE A 267 -15.79 22.78 11.65
N LYS A 268 -16.96 23.30 12.08
CA LYS A 268 -17.06 24.28 13.18
C LYS A 268 -16.38 23.84 14.48
N ASN A 269 -16.44 22.54 14.80
CA ASN A 269 -15.89 21.97 16.03
C ASN A 269 -14.51 21.33 15.86
N LEU A 270 -13.76 21.66 14.79
CA LEU A 270 -12.48 21.06 14.45
C LEU A 270 -11.51 21.00 15.65
N ARG A 271 -11.29 22.14 16.32
CA ARG A 271 -10.34 22.26 17.43
C ARG A 271 -10.73 21.42 18.65
N GLU A 272 -12.00 21.40 19.00
CA GLU A 272 -12.50 20.58 20.11
C GLU A 272 -12.36 19.10 19.78
N PHE A 273 -12.76 18.70 18.57
CA PHE A 273 -12.66 17.33 18.09
C PHE A 273 -11.20 16.84 18.05
N TRP A 274 -10.26 17.69 17.62
CA TRP A 274 -8.83 17.37 17.65
C TRP A 274 -8.34 17.05 19.06
N LYS A 275 -8.70 17.86 20.07
CA LYS A 275 -8.34 17.58 21.47
C LYS A 275 -8.98 16.29 21.99
N GLN A 276 -10.19 15.95 21.55
CA GLN A 276 -10.81 14.67 21.91
C GLN A 276 -10.07 13.49 21.27
N LEU A 277 -9.69 13.58 20.00
CA LEU A 277 -8.84 12.57 19.34
C LEU A 277 -7.45 12.45 19.99
N GLY A 278 -6.86 13.55 20.42
CA GLY A 278 -5.60 13.57 21.16
C GLY A 278 -5.70 12.86 22.50
N LYS A 279 -6.77 13.09 23.27
CA LYS A 279 -7.06 12.37 24.52
C LYS A 279 -7.24 10.87 24.33
N LEU A 280 -7.75 10.44 23.17
CA LEU A 280 -7.86 9.02 22.82
C LEU A 280 -6.53 8.42 22.37
N GLY A 281 -5.47 9.22 22.17
CA GLY A 281 -4.17 8.77 21.65
C GLY A 281 -4.15 8.53 20.13
N MET A 282 -5.16 9.03 19.40
CA MET A 282 -5.30 8.77 17.97
C MET A 282 -4.44 9.70 17.11
N LEU A 283 -4.18 10.94 17.55
CA LEU A 283 -3.39 11.90 16.76
C LEU A 283 -1.91 11.53 16.66
N GLY A 284 -1.32 11.08 17.78
CA GLY A 284 0.08 10.66 17.90
C GLY A 284 0.28 9.15 17.79
N ILE A 285 -0.48 8.47 16.93
CA ILE A 285 -0.55 7.01 16.94
C ILE A 285 0.79 6.31 16.67
N THR A 286 1.57 6.83 15.71
CA THR A 286 2.93 6.35 15.37
C THR A 286 4.04 7.10 16.09
N ALA A 287 3.69 8.00 17.02
CA ALA A 287 4.64 8.84 17.70
C ALA A 287 5.21 8.15 18.96
N PRO A 288 6.46 8.43 19.34
CA PRO A 288 7.05 7.81 20.51
C PRO A 288 6.33 8.17 21.82
N GLY A 289 6.19 7.21 22.74
CA GLY A 289 5.54 7.39 24.03
C GLY A 289 6.23 8.43 24.93
N GLN A 290 7.54 8.61 24.78
CA GLN A 290 8.29 9.67 25.49
C GLN A 290 7.78 11.09 25.20
N TYR A 291 7.12 11.30 24.05
CA TYR A 291 6.51 12.57 23.67
C TYR A 291 4.98 12.60 23.89
N GLY A 292 4.43 11.55 24.51
CA GLY A 292 2.99 11.37 24.72
C GLY A 292 2.26 10.62 23.60
N GLY A 293 3.00 10.02 22.66
CA GLY A 293 2.44 9.20 21.57
C GLY A 293 2.03 7.81 22.00
N SER A 294 1.48 7.03 21.07
CA SER A 294 0.93 5.70 21.36
C SER A 294 1.90 4.54 21.06
N ASP A 295 3.07 4.80 20.46
CA ASP A 295 4.05 3.76 20.09
C ASP A 295 3.48 2.61 19.22
N LEU A 296 2.49 2.90 18.37
CA LEU A 296 1.88 1.92 17.46
C LEU A 296 2.43 2.03 16.03
N GLY A 297 2.06 1.07 15.19
CA GLY A 297 2.50 0.98 13.80
C GLY A 297 1.62 1.75 12.81
N TYR A 298 2.05 1.72 11.55
CA TYR A 298 1.31 2.22 10.40
C TYR A 298 0.05 1.39 10.14
N LEU A 299 -0.01 0.10 10.52
CA LEU A 299 -1.25 -0.66 10.45
C LEU A 299 -2.35 -0.01 11.30
N GLU A 300 -2.05 0.29 12.56
CA GLU A 300 -3.00 0.96 13.45
C GLU A 300 -3.33 2.36 12.96
N HIS A 301 -2.35 3.07 12.38
CA HIS A 301 -2.58 4.37 11.76
C HIS A 301 -3.57 4.28 10.58
N VAL A 302 -3.40 3.30 9.69
CA VAL A 302 -4.31 3.03 8.57
C VAL A 302 -5.71 2.70 9.09
N LEU A 303 -5.84 1.91 10.17
CA LEU A 303 -7.13 1.59 10.78
C LEU A 303 -7.85 2.84 11.26
N VAL A 304 -7.14 3.76 11.93
CA VAL A 304 -7.73 5.03 12.37
C VAL A 304 -8.15 5.89 11.18
N MET A 305 -7.29 5.99 10.16
CA MET A 305 -7.60 6.72 8.93
C MET A 305 -8.86 6.15 8.24
N GLU A 306 -8.98 4.82 8.17
CA GLU A 306 -10.12 4.12 7.60
C GLU A 306 -11.42 4.39 8.34
N GLU A 307 -11.44 4.24 9.67
CA GLU A 307 -12.67 4.46 10.44
C GLU A 307 -13.13 5.92 10.43
N ILE A 308 -12.21 6.90 10.49
CA ILE A 308 -12.58 8.31 10.37
C ILE A 308 -13.17 8.58 8.99
N SER A 309 -12.54 8.06 7.93
CA SER A 309 -12.97 8.27 6.54
C SER A 309 -14.27 7.54 6.20
N ARG A 310 -14.60 6.45 6.91
CA ARG A 310 -15.90 5.77 6.84
C ARG A 310 -17.05 6.69 7.23
N VAL A 311 -16.81 7.59 8.17
CA VAL A 311 -17.82 8.54 8.65
C VAL A 311 -17.78 9.85 7.86
N SER A 312 -16.59 10.43 7.68
CA SER A 312 -16.40 11.67 6.94
C SER A 312 -15.02 11.68 6.25
N GLY A 313 -15.02 11.63 4.92
CA GLY A 313 -13.79 11.65 4.13
C GLY A 313 -12.96 12.90 4.38
N SER A 314 -13.61 14.07 4.54
CA SER A 314 -12.92 15.34 4.78
C SER A 314 -12.20 15.39 6.12
N VAL A 315 -12.84 14.91 7.20
CA VAL A 315 -12.18 14.83 8.51
C VAL A 315 -11.05 13.78 8.49
N GLY A 316 -11.24 12.68 7.77
CA GLY A 316 -10.18 11.69 7.52
C GLY A 316 -8.96 12.32 6.84
N LEU A 317 -9.17 13.11 5.78
CA LEU A 317 -8.08 13.82 5.09
C LEU A 317 -7.34 14.80 6.01
N SER A 318 -8.09 15.59 6.79
CA SER A 318 -7.49 16.52 7.76
C SER A 318 -6.70 15.80 8.85
N TYR A 319 -7.19 14.64 9.31
CA TYR A 319 -6.46 13.76 10.23
C TYR A 319 -5.17 13.21 9.61
N GLY A 320 -5.22 12.70 8.37
CA GLY A 320 -4.04 12.19 7.66
C GLY A 320 -2.96 13.26 7.44
N ALA A 321 -3.37 14.49 7.10
CA ALA A 321 -2.46 15.63 7.00
C ALA A 321 -1.78 15.97 8.33
N HIS A 322 -2.53 15.94 9.43
CA HIS A 322 -1.99 16.19 10.76
C HIS A 322 -1.03 15.08 11.22
N SER A 323 -1.54 13.86 11.32
CA SER A 323 -0.90 12.73 12.01
C SER A 323 0.25 12.12 11.21
N ASN A 324 0.16 12.13 9.87
CA ASN A 324 1.21 11.58 9.03
C ASN A 324 2.05 12.68 8.36
N LEU A 325 1.43 13.62 7.63
CA LEU A 325 2.23 14.57 6.84
C LEU A 325 3.03 15.55 7.71
N CYS A 326 2.50 15.96 8.85
CA CYS A 326 3.19 16.86 9.76
C CYS A 326 3.90 16.09 10.89
N LEU A 327 3.13 15.39 11.72
CA LEU A 327 3.62 14.79 12.96
C LEU A 327 4.66 13.70 12.68
N ASN A 328 4.35 12.72 11.83
CA ASN A 328 5.30 11.64 11.49
C ASN A 328 6.58 12.18 10.81
N GLN A 329 6.48 13.26 10.01
CA GLN A 329 7.68 13.91 9.44
C GLN A 329 8.60 14.51 10.49
N ILE A 330 8.05 15.14 11.52
CA ILE A 330 8.83 15.69 12.64
C ILE A 330 9.43 14.56 13.49
N VAL A 331 8.68 13.46 13.73
CA VAL A 331 9.21 12.29 14.44
C VAL A 331 10.44 11.72 13.72
N ARG A 332 10.36 11.57 12.39
CA ARG A 332 11.42 10.93 11.59
C ARG A 332 12.65 11.80 11.37
N ASN A 333 12.45 13.10 11.17
CA ASN A 333 13.50 14.00 10.68
C ASN A 333 13.86 15.14 11.64
N GLY A 334 13.09 15.29 12.73
CA GLY A 334 13.35 16.30 13.75
C GLY A 334 14.55 15.94 14.61
N ASN A 335 15.28 16.95 15.05
CA ASN A 335 16.20 16.79 16.19
C ASN A 335 15.40 16.79 17.52
N GLU A 336 16.04 16.39 18.62
CA GLU A 336 15.36 16.28 19.92
C GLU A 336 14.72 17.60 20.37
N ALA A 337 15.39 18.76 20.17
CA ALA A 337 14.82 20.05 20.55
C ALA A 337 13.54 20.39 19.75
N GLN A 338 13.49 20.04 18.47
CA GLN A 338 12.29 20.19 17.64
C GLN A 338 11.19 19.23 18.10
N LYS A 339 11.53 17.96 18.38
CA LYS A 339 10.56 16.97 18.85
C LYS A 339 9.90 17.39 20.16
N GLU A 340 10.70 17.78 21.16
CA GLU A 340 10.23 18.29 22.46
C GLU A 340 9.34 19.54 22.31
N LYS A 341 9.69 20.45 21.39
CA LYS A 341 8.92 21.68 21.16
C LYS A 341 7.55 21.41 20.53
N TYR A 342 7.49 20.51 19.53
CA TYR A 342 6.32 20.41 18.64
C TYR A 342 5.45 19.18 18.89
N LEU A 343 6.04 18.01 19.17
CA LEU A 343 5.29 16.75 19.22
C LEU A 343 4.23 16.74 20.32
N PRO A 344 4.50 17.14 21.59
CA PRO A 344 3.48 17.06 22.64
C PRO A 344 2.20 17.84 22.32
N LYS A 345 2.34 19.02 21.69
CA LYS A 345 1.19 19.85 21.30
C LYS A 345 0.44 19.32 20.08
N LEU A 346 1.14 18.72 19.13
CA LEU A 346 0.51 18.04 18.00
C LEU A 346 -0.25 16.80 18.50
N ILE A 347 0.37 15.98 19.34
CA ILE A 347 -0.21 14.73 19.86
C ILE A 347 -1.45 14.98 20.74
N SER A 348 -1.40 16.00 21.61
CA SER A 348 -2.54 16.38 22.45
C SER A 348 -3.72 17.01 21.68
N GLY A 349 -3.50 17.40 20.42
CA GLY A 349 -4.49 18.12 19.60
C GLY A 349 -4.63 19.60 19.95
N GLU A 350 -3.73 20.15 20.77
CA GLU A 350 -3.63 21.60 20.96
C GLU A 350 -3.23 22.29 19.67
N TYR A 351 -2.26 21.71 18.95
CA TYR A 351 -1.83 22.16 17.64
C TYR A 351 -2.44 21.32 16.52
N ILE A 352 -2.67 21.95 15.38
CA ILE A 352 -2.97 21.29 14.11
C ILE A 352 -1.74 21.38 13.21
N GLY A 353 -1.37 20.25 12.61
CA GLY A 353 -0.27 20.15 11.67
C GLY A 353 -0.72 20.22 10.22
N ALA A 354 0.14 20.75 9.35
CA ALA A 354 0.06 20.64 7.90
C ALA A 354 1.44 20.39 7.27
N LEU A 355 1.44 20.10 5.98
CA LEU A 355 2.64 19.99 5.16
C LEU A 355 2.41 20.73 3.84
N ALA A 356 3.43 21.45 3.38
CA ALA A 356 3.38 22.28 2.19
C ALA A 356 4.54 22.01 1.23
N MET A 357 4.26 21.23 0.19
CA MET A 357 5.19 20.93 -0.90
C MET A 357 4.75 21.56 -2.23
N SER A 358 3.46 21.45 -2.57
CA SER A 358 2.92 21.81 -3.88
C SER A 358 2.78 23.32 -4.07
N GLU A 359 2.91 23.74 -5.32
CA GLU A 359 2.79 25.13 -5.79
C GLU A 359 1.90 25.19 -7.02
N PRO A 360 1.41 26.37 -7.45
CA PRO A 360 0.58 26.48 -8.65
C PRO A 360 1.20 25.86 -9.90
N ASN A 361 2.54 25.88 -10.01
CA ASN A 361 3.30 25.32 -11.13
C ASN A 361 4.14 24.08 -10.76
N ALA A 362 3.99 23.53 -9.55
CA ALA A 362 4.73 22.36 -9.08
C ALA A 362 3.81 21.42 -8.29
N GLY A 363 3.05 20.60 -9.02
CA GLY A 363 2.23 19.51 -8.49
C GLY A 363 2.96 18.16 -8.59
N SER A 364 2.67 17.41 -9.65
CA SER A 364 3.35 16.14 -9.95
C SER A 364 4.86 16.29 -10.13
N ASP A 365 5.31 17.39 -10.74
CA ASP A 365 6.71 17.79 -10.80
C ASP A 365 7.10 18.62 -9.55
N VAL A 366 7.01 18.01 -8.38
CA VAL A 366 7.23 18.72 -7.09
C VAL A 366 8.63 19.32 -6.96
N VAL A 367 9.62 18.78 -7.67
CA VAL A 367 11.03 19.22 -7.59
C VAL A 367 11.26 20.59 -8.26
N SER A 368 10.37 21.02 -9.16
CA SER A 368 10.44 22.33 -9.82
C SER A 368 9.83 23.48 -9.00
N MET A 369 9.50 23.23 -7.72
CA MET A 369 9.08 24.25 -6.76
C MET A 369 10.03 25.47 -6.76
N LYS A 370 9.44 26.66 -6.55
CA LYS A 370 10.10 27.96 -6.69
C LYS A 370 10.10 28.80 -5.43
N LEU A 371 9.37 28.41 -4.38
CA LEU A 371 9.42 29.12 -3.09
C LEU A 371 10.88 29.20 -2.63
N LYS A 372 11.42 30.41 -2.53
CA LYS A 372 12.83 30.68 -2.26
C LYS A 372 13.04 30.81 -0.75
N ALA A 373 14.13 30.25 -0.24
CA ALA A 373 14.60 30.45 1.13
C ALA A 373 16.02 31.01 1.11
N GLU A 374 16.17 32.31 1.34
CA GLU A 374 17.48 32.98 1.33
C GLU A 374 18.08 33.05 2.74
N LYS A 375 19.29 32.51 2.91
CA LYS A 375 19.99 32.56 4.20
C LYS A 375 20.46 33.97 4.51
N LYS A 376 20.09 34.49 5.69
CA LYS A 376 20.49 35.80 6.23
C LYS A 376 20.98 35.61 7.66
N GLY A 377 22.26 35.27 7.83
CA GLY A 377 22.82 35.01 9.16
C GLY A 377 22.22 33.76 9.82
N ASP A 378 21.50 33.95 10.92
CA ASP A 378 20.90 32.89 11.76
C ASP A 378 19.48 32.48 11.34
N HIS A 379 18.96 33.02 10.25
CA HIS A 379 17.62 32.76 9.74
C HIS A 379 17.58 32.69 8.21
N TYR A 380 16.44 32.28 7.68
CA TYR A 380 16.09 32.28 6.28
C TYR A 380 14.93 33.23 6.04
N ILE A 381 14.94 33.88 4.88
CA ILE A 381 13.83 34.69 4.39
C ILE A 381 13.13 33.90 3.29
N LEU A 382 11.90 33.49 3.56
CA LEU A 382 11.06 32.74 2.64
C LEU A 382 10.20 33.71 1.80
N ASN A 383 10.24 33.53 0.48
CA ASN A 383 9.47 34.33 -0.48
C ASN A 383 8.83 33.45 -1.55
N GLY A 384 7.51 33.61 -1.73
CA GLY A 384 6.70 32.86 -2.69
C GLY A 384 5.41 32.34 -2.07
N ASN A 385 4.86 31.28 -2.65
CA ASN A 385 3.61 30.69 -2.20
C ASN A 385 3.64 29.16 -2.24
N LYS A 386 2.70 28.54 -1.53
CA LYS A 386 2.34 27.12 -1.65
C LYS A 386 0.85 27.01 -1.91
N PHE A 387 0.42 25.96 -2.61
CA PHE A 387 -0.96 25.80 -3.03
C PHE A 387 -1.45 24.37 -2.76
N TRP A 388 -2.77 24.21 -2.59
CA TRP A 388 -3.42 22.95 -2.22
C TRP A 388 -3.10 22.44 -0.80
N ILE A 389 -2.85 23.35 0.16
CA ILE A 389 -2.40 22.94 1.49
C ILE A 389 -3.58 22.60 2.40
N THR A 390 -3.77 21.30 2.65
CA THR A 390 -4.72 20.76 3.64
C THR A 390 -4.36 21.21 5.05
N ASN A 391 -5.37 21.57 5.84
CA ASN A 391 -5.28 22.22 7.14
C ASN A 391 -4.59 23.60 7.12
N GLY A 392 -4.25 24.15 5.94
CA GLY A 392 -3.47 25.37 5.81
C GLY A 392 -3.89 26.54 6.71
N PRO A 393 -5.17 26.96 6.72
CA PRO A 393 -5.59 28.11 7.54
C PRO A 393 -5.71 27.79 9.04
N ASP A 394 -5.83 26.51 9.38
CA ASP A 394 -5.99 26.04 10.76
C ASP A 394 -4.68 25.62 11.41
N ALA A 395 -3.65 25.29 10.63
CA ALA A 395 -2.42 24.71 11.14
C ALA A 395 -1.62 25.72 11.97
N ASP A 396 -1.15 25.27 13.12
CA ASP A 396 -0.25 26.03 13.99
C ASP A 396 1.22 25.75 13.66
N VAL A 397 1.49 24.57 13.10
CA VAL A 397 2.82 24.11 12.69
C VAL A 397 2.73 23.49 11.29
N ILE A 398 3.63 23.89 10.40
CA ILE A 398 3.60 23.50 8.99
C ILE A 398 5.00 23.09 8.55
N VAL A 399 5.13 21.90 7.96
CA VAL A 399 6.39 21.47 7.32
C VAL A 399 6.40 22.01 5.89
N VAL A 400 7.26 22.98 5.60
CA VAL A 400 7.33 23.69 4.30
C VAL A 400 8.62 23.34 3.56
N TYR A 401 8.51 23.01 2.27
CA TYR A 401 9.67 22.78 1.41
C TYR A 401 9.99 24.03 0.57
N ALA A 402 11.25 24.45 0.59
CA ALA A 402 11.72 25.64 -0.11
C ALA A 402 13.06 25.39 -0.82
N LYS A 403 13.36 26.18 -1.86
CA LYS A 403 14.65 26.19 -2.54
C LYS A 403 15.63 27.09 -1.80
N THR A 404 16.63 26.49 -1.18
CA THR A 404 17.80 27.19 -0.62
C THR A 404 18.90 27.41 -1.66
N ASP A 405 18.94 26.59 -2.72
CA ASP A 405 19.81 26.77 -3.88
C ASP A 405 19.02 26.55 -5.18
N LEU A 406 18.76 27.64 -5.91
CA LEU A 406 18.06 27.60 -7.20
C LEU A 406 18.96 27.12 -8.35
N ALA A 407 20.28 27.16 -8.18
CA ALA A 407 21.27 26.78 -9.19
C ALA A 407 21.78 25.34 -9.03
N ALA A 408 21.31 24.61 -8.01
CA ALA A 408 21.73 23.25 -7.71
C ALA A 408 21.55 22.30 -8.92
N VAL A 409 22.57 21.48 -9.19
CA VAL A 409 22.52 20.41 -10.21
C VAL A 409 22.79 19.05 -9.55
N PRO A 410 21.84 18.10 -9.56
CA PRO A 410 20.45 18.25 -10.00
C PRO A 410 19.63 19.17 -9.07
N ALA A 411 18.56 19.78 -9.61
CA ALA A 411 17.71 20.74 -8.90
C ALA A 411 17.10 20.21 -7.59
N SER A 412 16.96 18.89 -7.46
CA SER A 412 16.52 18.22 -6.22
C SER A 412 17.44 18.49 -5.03
N ARG A 413 18.74 18.73 -5.26
CA ARG A 413 19.72 19.04 -4.20
C ARG A 413 19.60 20.47 -3.67
N GLY A 414 18.74 21.29 -4.25
CA GLY A 414 18.53 22.67 -3.82
C GLY A 414 17.38 22.85 -2.82
N ILE A 415 16.73 21.77 -2.38
CA ILE A 415 15.51 21.82 -1.57
C ILE A 415 15.84 21.58 -0.09
N THR A 416 15.23 22.37 0.80
CA THR A 416 15.31 22.24 2.26
C THR A 416 13.91 22.22 2.86
N ALA A 417 13.70 21.43 3.91
CA ALA A 417 12.46 21.40 4.68
C ALA A 417 12.59 22.33 5.91
N PHE A 418 11.54 23.08 6.21
CA PHE A 418 11.45 24.02 7.32
C PHE A 418 10.19 23.77 8.15
N ILE A 419 10.27 24.00 9.46
CA ILE A 419 9.10 24.06 10.33
C ILE A 419 8.69 25.54 10.45
N VAL A 420 7.53 25.88 9.92
CA VAL A 420 6.95 27.24 9.99
C VAL A 420 5.80 27.24 10.99
N GLU A 421 5.76 28.26 11.84
CA GLU A 421 4.71 28.44 12.86
C GLU A 421 3.72 29.51 12.43
N LYS A 422 2.44 29.31 12.77
CA LYS A 422 1.41 30.33 12.58
C LYS A 422 1.77 31.61 13.35
N GLY A 423 1.66 32.76 12.69
CA GLY A 423 1.98 34.06 13.27
C GLY A 423 3.43 34.52 13.07
N MET A 424 4.30 33.72 12.43
CA MET A 424 5.60 34.22 11.97
C MET A 424 5.42 35.42 11.04
N PRO A 425 6.15 36.54 11.23
CA PRO A 425 6.03 37.71 10.36
C PRO A 425 6.31 37.35 8.90
N GLY A 426 5.46 37.84 8.00
CA GLY A 426 5.54 37.53 6.56
C GLY A 426 4.84 36.23 6.14
N PHE A 427 4.34 35.42 7.07
CA PHE A 427 3.53 34.24 6.77
C PHE A 427 2.03 34.57 6.87
N SER A 428 1.27 34.27 5.81
CA SER A 428 -0.19 34.40 5.80
C SER A 428 -0.86 33.31 4.95
N THR A 429 -2.19 33.24 4.99
CA THR A 429 -2.98 32.22 4.30
C THR A 429 -4.14 32.85 3.52
N SER A 430 -4.37 32.39 2.30
CA SER A 430 -5.51 32.82 1.46
C SER A 430 -6.84 32.23 1.95
N LYS A 431 -7.95 32.65 1.32
CA LYS A 431 -9.28 32.08 1.55
C LYS A 431 -9.30 30.57 1.25
N LYS A 432 -10.14 29.83 1.98
CA LYS A 432 -10.44 28.42 1.73
C LYS A 432 -10.93 28.20 0.28
N LEU A 433 -10.52 27.08 -0.32
CA LEU A 433 -10.94 26.67 -1.66
C LEU A 433 -12.35 26.03 -1.65
N ASP A 434 -13.10 26.27 -2.73
CA ASP A 434 -14.39 25.63 -2.99
C ASP A 434 -14.18 24.38 -3.85
N LYS A 435 -14.19 23.20 -3.20
CA LYS A 435 -13.80 21.92 -3.82
C LYS A 435 -15.03 21.07 -4.16
N LEU A 436 -14.88 20.17 -5.12
CA LEU A 436 -15.89 19.17 -5.47
C LEU A 436 -16.29 18.31 -4.26
N GLY A 437 -15.31 17.68 -3.62
CA GLY A 437 -15.46 16.88 -2.41
C GLY A 437 -14.42 17.25 -1.37
N MET A 438 -14.37 16.48 -0.30
CA MET A 438 -13.52 16.73 0.86
C MET A 438 -13.80 18.11 1.48
N ARG A 439 -15.08 18.52 1.39
CA ARG A 439 -15.57 19.79 1.93
C ARG A 439 -15.59 19.71 3.46
N GLY A 440 -15.15 20.79 4.10
CA GLY A 440 -14.87 20.83 5.54
C GLY A 440 -13.44 20.42 5.94
N SER A 441 -12.67 19.83 5.02
CA SER A 441 -11.21 19.79 5.14
C SER A 441 -10.67 21.08 4.54
N ASN A 442 -10.22 22.01 5.38
CA ASN A 442 -9.83 23.32 4.90
C ASN A 442 -8.56 23.22 4.05
N THR A 443 -8.61 23.73 2.83
CA THR A 443 -7.48 23.80 1.91
C THR A 443 -7.30 25.23 1.46
N CYS A 444 -6.09 25.76 1.53
CA CYS A 444 -5.80 27.12 1.08
C CYS A 444 -4.43 27.22 0.40
N GLU A 445 -4.15 28.41 -0.12
CA GLU A 445 -2.81 28.86 -0.45
C GLU A 445 -2.12 29.41 0.80
N LEU A 446 -0.81 29.19 0.89
CA LEU A 446 0.07 29.80 1.87
C LEU A 446 0.92 30.86 1.17
N ILE A 447 1.07 32.02 1.79
CA ILE A 447 1.80 33.17 1.25
C ILE A 447 2.97 33.47 2.18
N PHE A 448 4.15 33.67 1.58
CA PHE A 448 5.39 34.01 2.26
C PHE A 448 5.96 35.28 1.63
N GLU A 449 5.93 36.38 2.38
CA GLU A 449 6.44 37.70 1.98
C GLU A 449 7.48 38.13 3.01
N ASP A 450 8.75 38.02 2.64
CA ASP A 450 9.89 38.20 3.54
C ASP A 450 9.75 37.46 4.88
N CYS A 451 9.20 36.24 4.81
CA CYS A 451 8.89 35.44 5.99
C CYS A 451 10.16 34.98 6.70
N LYS A 452 10.36 35.44 7.93
CA LYS A 452 11.59 35.18 8.70
C LYS A 452 11.49 33.86 9.47
N VAL A 453 12.24 32.85 9.04
CA VAL A 453 12.28 31.51 9.65
C VAL A 453 13.66 31.24 10.25
N PRO A 454 13.78 30.93 11.56
CA PRO A 454 15.08 30.61 12.18
C PRO A 454 15.79 29.43 11.50
N ALA A 455 17.12 29.46 11.41
CA ALA A 455 17.89 28.33 10.87
C ALA A 455 17.71 27.05 11.69
N ALA A 456 17.45 27.18 13.00
CA ALA A 456 17.10 26.07 13.89
C ALA A 456 15.78 25.36 13.53
N ASN A 457 14.94 25.97 12.68
CA ASN A 457 13.71 25.38 12.19
C ASN A 457 13.90 24.56 10.90
N ILE A 458 15.12 24.39 10.40
CA ILE A 458 15.39 23.40 9.33
C ILE A 458 15.08 22.00 9.87
N LEU A 459 14.21 21.27 9.17
CA LEU A 459 13.89 19.87 9.46
C LEU A 459 14.87 18.97 8.71
N GLY A 460 15.65 18.18 9.44
CA GLY A 460 16.78 17.44 8.89
C GLY A 460 17.99 18.35 8.63
N HIS A 461 18.38 18.51 7.37
CA HIS A 461 19.57 19.30 6.99
C HIS A 461 19.31 20.20 5.78
N GLU A 462 20.03 21.31 5.71
CA GLU A 462 20.08 22.19 4.54
C GLU A 462 20.40 21.38 3.27
N SER A 463 19.67 21.65 2.19
CA SER A 463 19.79 21.02 0.88
C SER A 463 19.52 19.50 0.85
N LYS A 464 19.00 18.92 1.93
CA LYS A 464 18.57 17.51 2.01
C LYS A 464 17.06 17.34 2.11
N GLY A 465 16.28 18.39 1.85
CA GLY A 465 14.82 18.38 1.92
C GLY A 465 14.15 17.43 0.93
N VAL A 466 14.77 17.14 -0.22
CA VAL A 466 14.22 16.14 -1.16
C VAL A 466 14.18 14.73 -0.56
N TYR A 467 15.11 14.38 0.33
CA TYR A 467 15.12 13.07 0.99
C TYR A 467 14.00 12.97 2.04
N VAL A 468 13.79 14.05 2.81
CA VAL A 468 12.67 14.19 3.74
C VAL A 468 11.35 14.04 2.98
N LEU A 469 11.20 14.79 1.88
CA LEU A 469 10.04 14.76 1.00
C LEU A 469 9.75 13.34 0.49
N MET A 470 10.70 12.74 -0.23
CA MET A 470 10.46 11.47 -0.93
C MET A 470 10.24 10.31 0.04
N SER A 471 10.99 10.24 1.14
CA SER A 471 10.76 9.21 2.16
C SER A 471 9.43 9.39 2.91
N GLY A 472 8.93 10.64 3.00
CA GLY A 472 7.62 10.94 3.53
C GLY A 472 6.46 10.57 2.62
N LEU A 473 6.63 10.79 1.31
CA LEU A 473 5.60 10.50 0.31
C LEU A 473 5.20 9.02 0.30
N ASP A 474 6.13 8.11 0.58
CA ASP A 474 5.82 6.68 0.61
C ASP A 474 4.87 6.33 1.77
N LEU A 475 5.18 6.82 2.97
CA LEU A 475 4.31 6.62 4.14
C LEU A 475 3.00 7.41 4.05
N GLU A 476 3.02 8.59 3.44
CA GLU A 476 1.81 9.32 3.04
C GLU A 476 0.88 8.43 2.22
N ARG A 477 1.38 7.82 1.15
CA ARG A 477 0.55 6.97 0.28
C ARG A 477 -0.01 5.76 1.03
N LEU A 478 0.82 5.11 1.84
CA LEU A 478 0.38 3.98 2.66
C LEU A 478 -0.76 4.38 3.62
N VAL A 479 -0.54 5.40 4.45
CA VAL A 479 -1.51 5.79 5.48
C VAL A 479 -2.78 6.37 4.85
N LEU A 480 -2.65 7.23 3.83
CA LEU A 480 -3.82 7.80 3.14
C LEU A 480 -4.64 6.76 2.37
N SER A 481 -4.11 5.54 2.14
CA SER A 481 -4.90 4.44 1.58
C SER A 481 -6.05 4.01 2.50
N GLY A 482 -5.99 4.30 3.80
CA GLY A 482 -7.14 4.12 4.70
C GLY A 482 -8.36 4.96 4.27
N GLY A 483 -8.13 6.12 3.64
CA GLY A 483 -9.20 6.98 3.15
C GLY A 483 -10.15 6.31 2.15
N PRO A 484 -9.63 5.82 1.00
CA PRO A 484 -10.39 5.02 0.05
C PRO A 484 -11.09 3.80 0.67
N LEU A 485 -10.42 3.09 1.59
CA LEU A 485 -11.02 1.93 2.27
C LEU A 485 -12.24 2.34 3.09
N GLY A 486 -12.14 3.43 3.86
CA GLY A 486 -13.23 3.96 4.67
C GLY A 486 -14.42 4.34 3.80
N ILE A 487 -14.19 5.05 2.69
CA ILE A 487 -15.24 5.46 1.75
C ILE A 487 -15.93 4.23 1.13
N MET A 488 -15.17 3.22 0.70
CA MET A 488 -15.75 1.98 0.16
C MET A 488 -16.61 1.25 1.19
N GLN A 489 -16.15 1.16 2.44
CA GLN A 489 -16.91 0.57 3.52
C GLN A 489 -18.20 1.37 3.79
N ALA A 490 -18.12 2.70 3.84
CA ALA A 490 -19.26 3.58 4.04
C ALA A 490 -20.33 3.40 2.96
N VAL A 491 -19.91 3.28 1.69
CA VAL A 491 -20.82 3.00 0.57
C VAL A 491 -21.56 1.67 0.78
N LEU A 492 -20.85 0.60 1.16
CA LEU A 492 -21.47 -0.70 1.43
C LEU A 492 -22.43 -0.64 2.63
N ASP A 493 -22.05 0.05 3.70
CA ASP A 493 -22.86 0.18 4.91
C ASP A 493 -24.23 0.83 4.64
N HIS A 494 -24.31 1.71 3.64
CA HIS A 494 -25.57 2.34 3.24
C HIS A 494 -26.28 1.50 2.16
N THR A 495 -25.52 1.00 1.19
CA THR A 495 -26.08 0.32 0.00
C THR A 495 -26.68 -1.02 0.35
N ILE A 496 -25.99 -1.86 1.14
CA ILE A 496 -26.44 -3.23 1.42
C ILE A 496 -27.77 -3.22 2.19
N PRO A 497 -27.94 -2.46 3.30
CA PRO A 497 -29.24 -2.38 3.96
C PRO A 497 -30.33 -1.81 3.06
N TYR A 498 -30.05 -0.76 2.28
CA TYR A 498 -31.02 -0.16 1.36
C TYR A 498 -31.55 -1.17 0.34
N LEU A 499 -30.66 -1.96 -0.27
CA LEU A 499 -31.03 -3.01 -1.23
C LEU A 499 -31.93 -4.09 -0.61
N HIS A 500 -31.87 -4.29 0.71
CA HIS A 500 -32.67 -5.29 1.45
C HIS A 500 -33.94 -4.70 2.09
N VAL A 501 -34.20 -3.41 1.90
CA VAL A 501 -35.42 -2.74 2.38
C VAL A 501 -36.26 -2.21 1.22
N ARG A 502 -35.63 -1.61 0.21
CA ARG A 502 -36.35 -1.06 -0.95
C ARG A 502 -36.89 -2.19 -1.83
N GLU A 503 -38.17 -2.08 -2.19
CA GLU A 503 -38.83 -3.04 -3.10
C GLU A 503 -39.14 -2.39 -4.46
N ALA A 504 -39.03 -3.19 -5.51
CA ALA A 504 -39.50 -2.89 -6.86
C ALA A 504 -39.91 -4.20 -7.54
N PHE A 505 -40.90 -4.15 -8.44
CA PHE A 505 -41.45 -5.34 -9.10
C PHE A 505 -41.84 -6.47 -8.11
N GLY A 506 -42.39 -6.10 -6.95
CA GLY A 506 -42.90 -7.05 -5.94
C GLY A 506 -41.85 -7.78 -5.12
N GLN A 507 -40.57 -7.37 -5.16
CA GLN A 507 -39.50 -7.96 -4.35
C GLN A 507 -38.44 -6.93 -3.95
N LYS A 508 -37.64 -7.26 -2.93
CA LYS A 508 -36.47 -6.47 -2.53
C LYS A 508 -35.50 -6.33 -3.70
N ILE A 509 -35.01 -5.12 -3.95
CA ILE A 509 -34.13 -4.87 -5.11
C ILE A 509 -32.81 -5.65 -5.03
N GLY A 510 -32.34 -6.00 -3.83
CA GLY A 510 -31.18 -6.87 -3.61
C GLY A 510 -31.34 -8.32 -4.10
N LEU A 511 -32.55 -8.76 -4.46
CA LEU A 511 -32.80 -10.10 -5.00
C LEU A 511 -32.63 -10.18 -6.52
N PHE A 512 -32.55 -9.05 -7.23
CA PHE A 512 -32.25 -9.05 -8.65
C PHE A 512 -30.78 -9.38 -8.91
N GLN A 513 -30.52 -10.29 -9.85
CA GLN A 513 -29.17 -10.76 -10.18
C GLN A 513 -28.19 -9.62 -10.52
N LEU A 514 -28.66 -8.58 -11.23
CA LEU A 514 -27.84 -7.40 -11.52
C LEU A 514 -27.41 -6.65 -10.25
N MET A 515 -28.28 -6.56 -9.24
CA MET A 515 -27.95 -5.94 -7.96
C MET A 515 -27.03 -6.82 -7.13
N GLN A 516 -27.23 -8.14 -7.14
CA GLN A 516 -26.31 -9.10 -6.52
C GLN A 516 -24.91 -9.02 -7.13
N GLY A 517 -24.81 -8.90 -8.46
CA GLY A 517 -23.55 -8.66 -9.16
C GLY A 517 -22.85 -7.39 -8.71
N LYS A 518 -23.59 -6.28 -8.52
CA LYS A 518 -23.01 -5.05 -7.93
C LYS A 518 -22.54 -5.26 -6.50
N MET A 519 -23.34 -5.89 -5.64
CA MET A 519 -22.93 -6.20 -4.26
C MET A 519 -21.63 -7.02 -4.22
N ALA A 520 -21.54 -8.05 -5.05
CA ALA A 520 -20.35 -8.90 -5.15
C ALA A 520 -19.12 -8.11 -5.63
N ASN A 521 -19.25 -7.29 -6.66
CA ASN A 521 -18.15 -6.48 -7.20
C ASN A 521 -17.68 -5.41 -6.21
N MET A 522 -18.60 -4.72 -5.54
CA MET A 522 -18.24 -3.72 -4.52
C MET A 522 -17.53 -4.37 -3.34
N TYR A 523 -18.07 -5.49 -2.83
CA TYR A 523 -17.49 -6.23 -1.72
C TYR A 523 -16.08 -6.75 -2.04
N THR A 524 -15.89 -7.40 -3.20
CA THR A 524 -14.59 -7.96 -3.59
C THR A 524 -13.52 -6.90 -3.83
N ARG A 525 -13.88 -5.75 -4.41
CA ARG A 525 -12.96 -4.59 -4.53
C ARG A 525 -12.52 -4.06 -3.17
N LEU A 526 -13.46 -3.90 -2.23
CA LEU A 526 -13.14 -3.46 -0.88
C LEU A 526 -12.22 -4.46 -0.19
N MET A 527 -12.59 -5.74 -0.17
CA MET A 527 -11.83 -6.77 0.55
C MET A 527 -10.43 -6.93 -0.05
N SER A 528 -10.31 -6.94 -1.38
CA SER A 528 -8.99 -7.02 -2.04
C SER A 528 -8.11 -5.82 -1.69
N SER A 529 -8.68 -4.61 -1.73
CA SER A 529 -7.96 -3.37 -1.36
C SER A 529 -7.55 -3.38 0.11
N ARG A 530 -8.45 -3.77 1.02
CA ARG A 530 -8.19 -3.80 2.47
C ARG A 530 -7.06 -4.75 2.82
N GLN A 531 -7.10 -5.98 2.30
CA GLN A 531 -6.04 -6.95 2.55
C GLN A 531 -4.70 -6.47 1.97
N TYR A 532 -4.72 -5.87 0.77
CA TYR A 532 -3.49 -5.36 0.15
C TYR A 532 -2.84 -4.25 0.99
N VAL A 533 -3.63 -3.22 1.38
CA VAL A 533 -3.14 -2.11 2.20
C VAL A 533 -2.62 -2.61 3.56
N TYR A 534 -3.36 -3.47 4.25
CA TYR A 534 -2.97 -3.93 5.59
C TYR A 534 -1.71 -4.77 5.58
N ASN A 535 -1.53 -5.63 4.59
CA ASN A 535 -0.33 -6.45 4.50
C ASN A 535 0.91 -5.60 4.20
N VAL A 536 0.79 -4.55 3.37
CA VAL A 536 1.88 -3.61 3.14
C VAL A 536 2.15 -2.75 4.38
N ALA A 537 1.12 -2.36 5.13
CA ALA A 537 1.29 -1.62 6.38
C ALA A 537 2.06 -2.43 7.43
N LYS A 538 1.67 -3.69 7.64
CA LYS A 538 2.39 -4.64 8.50
C LYS A 538 3.85 -4.82 8.07
N ALA A 539 4.08 -4.99 6.76
CA ALA A 539 5.43 -5.11 6.24
C ALA A 539 6.26 -3.84 6.53
N CYS A 540 5.66 -2.66 6.42
CA CYS A 540 6.33 -1.39 6.77
C CYS A 540 6.66 -1.29 8.27
N ASP A 541 5.78 -1.78 9.15
CA ASP A 541 6.03 -1.87 10.60
C ASP A 541 7.19 -2.79 10.94
N GLU A 542 7.40 -3.84 10.13
CA GLU A 542 8.56 -4.74 10.22
C GLU A 542 9.83 -4.17 9.56
N GLY A 543 9.78 -2.94 9.03
CA GLY A 543 10.90 -2.29 8.36
C GLY A 543 11.02 -2.58 6.85
N HIS A 544 10.06 -3.31 6.28
CA HIS A 544 9.99 -3.62 4.86
C HIS A 544 9.08 -2.63 4.12
N CYS A 545 9.57 -1.41 3.96
CA CYS A 545 8.87 -0.35 3.23
C CYS A 545 9.51 -0.13 1.85
N THR A 546 8.71 -0.18 0.78
CA THR A 546 9.16 0.13 -0.57
C THR A 546 8.26 1.19 -1.22
N ALA A 547 8.87 2.08 -2.01
CA ALA A 547 8.14 3.11 -2.75
C ALA A 547 7.11 2.52 -3.74
N LYS A 548 7.44 1.37 -4.35
CA LYS A 548 6.53 0.69 -5.29
C LYS A 548 5.28 0.16 -4.60
N ASP A 549 5.42 -0.49 -3.45
CA ASP A 549 4.31 -1.11 -2.75
C ASP A 549 3.40 -0.04 -2.14
N CYS A 550 3.99 1.01 -1.55
CA CYS A 550 3.23 2.16 -1.03
C CYS A 550 2.45 2.89 -2.13
N ALA A 551 3.02 3.07 -3.32
CA ALA A 551 2.31 3.66 -4.46
C ALA A 551 1.22 2.74 -5.02
N ALA A 552 1.46 1.42 -5.03
CA ALA A 552 0.52 0.44 -5.57
C ALA A 552 -0.75 0.31 -4.73
N VAL A 553 -0.64 0.29 -3.39
CA VAL A 553 -1.81 0.17 -2.52
C VAL A 553 -2.77 1.35 -2.65
N ILE A 554 -2.26 2.58 -2.68
CA ILE A 554 -3.12 3.77 -2.84
C ILE A 554 -3.64 3.90 -4.27
N LEU A 555 -2.86 3.51 -5.29
CA LEU A 555 -3.32 3.47 -6.68
C LEU A 555 -4.56 2.58 -6.80
N TYR A 556 -4.44 1.34 -6.33
CA TYR A 556 -5.50 0.35 -6.44
C TYR A 556 -6.73 0.73 -5.60
N ALA A 557 -6.51 1.11 -4.34
CA ALA A 557 -7.60 1.44 -3.42
C ALA A 557 -8.37 2.70 -3.87
N ALA A 558 -7.67 3.73 -4.37
CA ALA A 558 -8.30 4.97 -4.84
C ALA A 558 -9.21 4.73 -6.06
N GLU A 559 -8.72 4.01 -7.07
CA GLU A 559 -9.52 3.70 -8.26
C GLU A 559 -10.71 2.80 -7.92
N CYS A 560 -10.53 1.84 -7.01
CA CYS A 560 -11.64 1.03 -6.50
C CYS A 560 -12.69 1.88 -5.77
N ALA A 561 -12.27 2.83 -4.94
CA ALA A 561 -13.19 3.67 -4.17
C ALA A 561 -14.10 4.52 -5.06
N THR A 562 -13.57 5.13 -6.12
CA THR A 562 -14.39 5.89 -7.08
C THR A 562 -15.42 4.98 -7.76
N GLN A 563 -15.03 3.77 -8.18
CA GLN A 563 -15.95 2.82 -8.82
C GLN A 563 -17.02 2.31 -7.86
N VAL A 564 -16.65 1.98 -6.63
CA VAL A 564 -17.61 1.54 -5.60
C VAL A 564 -18.59 2.66 -5.27
N ALA A 565 -18.12 3.91 -5.12
CA ALA A 565 -19.00 5.05 -4.86
C ALA A 565 -19.98 5.33 -6.00
N LEU A 566 -19.56 5.19 -7.26
CA LEU A 566 -20.44 5.25 -8.43
C LEU A 566 -21.52 4.17 -8.38
N ASP A 567 -21.13 2.93 -8.09
CA ASP A 567 -22.06 1.80 -7.96
C ASP A 567 -23.06 2.03 -6.81
N GLY A 568 -22.61 2.63 -5.70
CA GLY A 568 -23.45 3.00 -4.57
C GLY A 568 -24.58 3.97 -4.95
N ILE A 569 -24.26 5.04 -5.67
CA ILE A 569 -25.28 5.98 -6.20
C ILE A 569 -26.27 5.22 -7.09
N GLN A 570 -25.76 4.39 -8.00
CA GLN A 570 -26.59 3.64 -8.94
C GLN A 570 -27.55 2.67 -8.23
N CYS A 571 -27.10 2.02 -7.14
CA CYS A 571 -27.93 1.10 -6.36
C CYS A 571 -29.07 1.81 -5.60
N LEU A 572 -28.90 3.07 -5.20
CA LEU A 572 -29.96 3.85 -4.57
C LEU A 572 -30.90 4.53 -5.58
N GLY A 573 -30.51 4.57 -6.87
CA GLY A 573 -31.30 5.19 -7.94
C GLY A 573 -31.44 6.70 -7.72
N GLY A 574 -32.64 7.24 -7.92
CA GLY A 574 -32.90 8.68 -7.69
C GLY A 574 -32.53 9.15 -6.28
N ASN A 575 -32.73 8.32 -5.26
CA ASN A 575 -32.34 8.63 -3.89
C ASN A 575 -30.82 8.75 -3.72
N GLY A 576 -30.03 8.05 -4.53
CA GLY A 576 -28.57 8.16 -4.51
C GLY A 576 -28.06 9.47 -5.11
N TYR A 577 -28.90 10.20 -5.84
CA TYR A 577 -28.54 11.42 -6.57
C TYR A 577 -28.92 12.71 -5.82
N ILE A 578 -29.68 12.60 -4.73
CA ILE A 578 -30.05 13.75 -3.88
C ILE A 578 -29.11 13.84 -2.66
N ASN A 579 -28.87 15.07 -2.18
CA ASN A 579 -27.90 15.35 -1.13
C ASN A 579 -28.38 14.96 0.29
N ASP A 580 -29.65 14.59 0.43
CA ASP A 580 -30.23 14.00 1.64
C ASP A 580 -29.61 12.63 1.95
N PHE A 581 -29.14 11.91 0.92
CA PHE A 581 -28.38 10.68 1.07
C PHE A 581 -26.88 10.95 0.88
N PRO A 582 -25.99 10.28 1.63
CA PRO A 582 -24.56 10.56 1.58
C PRO A 582 -23.84 10.01 0.34
N MET A 583 -24.53 9.32 -0.56
CA MET A 583 -23.89 8.62 -1.70
C MET A 583 -23.16 9.58 -2.64
N GLY A 584 -23.78 10.72 -2.95
CA GLY A 584 -23.15 11.76 -3.75
C GLY A 584 -21.88 12.34 -3.08
N ARG A 585 -21.88 12.45 -1.75
CA ARG A 585 -20.69 12.89 -0.98
C ARG A 585 -19.56 11.87 -1.11
N PHE A 586 -19.84 10.58 -0.94
CA PHE A 586 -18.82 9.53 -1.04
C PHE A 586 -18.11 9.53 -2.40
N LEU A 587 -18.85 9.74 -3.50
CA LEU A 587 -18.23 9.85 -4.83
C LEU A 587 -17.33 11.08 -4.96
N ARG A 588 -17.83 12.25 -4.53
CA ARG A 588 -17.05 13.51 -4.58
C ARG A 588 -15.78 13.42 -3.74
N ASP A 589 -15.85 12.77 -2.58
CA ASP A 589 -14.71 12.55 -1.69
C ASP A 589 -13.72 11.54 -2.30
N ALA A 590 -14.21 10.39 -2.80
CA ALA A 590 -13.37 9.33 -3.36
C ALA A 590 -12.43 9.85 -4.46
N LYS A 591 -12.94 10.74 -5.33
CA LYS A 591 -12.20 11.22 -6.48
C LYS A 591 -10.90 11.95 -6.12
N LEU A 592 -10.82 12.56 -4.92
CA LEU A 592 -9.58 13.22 -4.49
C LEU A 592 -8.41 12.24 -4.44
N TYR A 593 -8.62 11.00 -4.01
CA TYR A 593 -7.53 10.06 -3.78
C TYR A 593 -6.87 9.54 -5.05
N GLU A 594 -7.42 9.81 -6.24
CA GLU A 594 -6.72 9.59 -7.52
C GLU A 594 -5.78 10.76 -7.90
N ILE A 595 -5.81 11.86 -7.14
CA ILE A 595 -5.10 13.11 -7.42
C ILE A 595 -4.12 13.47 -6.29
N GLY A 596 -4.60 13.52 -5.05
CA GLY A 596 -3.79 13.80 -3.85
C GLY A 596 -2.76 12.70 -3.58
N ALA A 597 -1.70 12.99 -2.80
CA ALA A 597 -0.58 12.05 -2.57
C ALA A 597 0.15 11.57 -3.86
N GLY A 598 0.07 12.40 -4.92
CA GLY A 598 0.52 12.09 -6.27
C GLY A 598 -0.55 11.37 -7.08
N THR A 599 -0.75 11.78 -8.33
CA THR A 599 -1.82 11.24 -9.17
C THR A 599 -1.62 9.76 -9.49
N SER A 600 -2.68 9.08 -9.94
CA SER A 600 -2.61 7.68 -10.38
C SER A 600 -1.52 7.45 -11.43
N GLU A 601 -1.26 8.41 -12.32
CA GLU A 601 -0.20 8.34 -13.33
C GLU A 601 1.19 8.39 -12.69
N VAL A 602 1.39 9.28 -11.72
CA VAL A 602 2.67 9.36 -10.98
C VAL A 602 2.92 8.05 -10.23
N ARG A 603 1.89 7.44 -9.62
CA ARG A 603 2.01 6.15 -8.94
C ARG A 603 2.38 5.03 -9.91
N ARG A 604 1.77 5.00 -11.10
CA ARG A 604 2.16 4.07 -12.18
C ARG A 604 3.61 4.27 -12.60
N LEU A 605 4.08 5.52 -12.71
CA LEU A 605 5.49 5.82 -13.01
C LEU A 605 6.43 5.32 -11.91
N VAL A 606 6.07 5.47 -10.63
CA VAL A 606 6.87 4.96 -9.50
C VAL A 606 7.01 3.44 -9.58
N ILE A 607 5.90 2.73 -9.78
CA ILE A 607 5.89 1.27 -9.88
C ILE A 607 6.68 0.79 -11.11
N GLY A 608 6.44 1.38 -12.28
CA GLY A 608 7.13 1.03 -13.52
C GLY A 608 8.64 1.27 -13.45
N ARG A 609 9.07 2.40 -12.87
CA ARG A 609 10.50 2.69 -12.66
C ARG A 609 11.17 1.76 -11.67
N ALA A 610 10.45 1.29 -10.65
CA ALA A 610 10.97 0.30 -9.72
C ALA A 610 11.28 -1.02 -10.43
N PHE A 611 10.38 -1.49 -11.30
CA PHE A 611 10.67 -2.66 -12.13
C PHE A 611 11.86 -2.43 -13.07
N ASN A 612 11.98 -1.26 -13.71
CA ASN A 612 13.15 -0.97 -14.55
C ASN A 612 14.46 -1.10 -13.76
N ALA A 613 14.51 -0.61 -12.51
CA ALA A 613 15.70 -0.70 -11.68
C ALA A 613 16.06 -2.15 -11.27
N ASP A 614 15.09 -3.05 -11.17
CA ASP A 614 15.33 -4.47 -10.84
C ASP A 614 16.01 -5.24 -12.00
N PHE A 615 15.91 -4.74 -13.24
CA PHE A 615 16.44 -5.38 -14.45
C PHE A 615 17.58 -4.61 -15.13
N HIS A 616 18.15 -3.60 -14.46
CA HIS A 616 19.25 -2.76 -14.97
C HIS A 616 20.63 -3.15 -14.45
#